data_AF-A0A6P8R090-F1
#
_entry.id   AF-A0A6P8R090-F1
#
_cell.length_a   1.000
_cell.length_b   1.000
_cell.length_c   1.000
_cell.angle_alpha   90.00
_cell.angle_beta   90.00
_cell.angle_gamma   90.00
#
_symmetry.space_group_name_H-M   'P 1'
#
loop_
_entity.id
_entity.type
_entity.pdbx_description
1 polymer ?
#
loop_
_entity_poly.entity_id
_entity_poly.type
_entity_poly.pdbx_seq_one_letter_code
_entity_poly.pdbx_strand_id
1 'polypeptide(L)'
;MRMRGRVRAVRAPPSVDGRSGGFSVAVLAVAMTTLFVLKLAAFVQRNRSGLLAVSCAGIFGANIFYHAFPQQTFRTVYQCWSRGQPAELPEQLRSLFWEVLRDTDVRSAGNVQAFAAFGFQPVSAGIPWLPSGSLVGIPANFANATDDGQGVVNRVVMINGEEVDWHSEDGVHLKEALTLSKEAQKFSLAREVIYSQSSSPILQAAVAPTCLLGVSLSAVAVKQLLGLYSSPLLLRGLYNLAALVVGLVGYFLAYDAVSHWLDYRCDRRTAALSEDYARGGVEFYEKLLFRNRTLRKLMGKRGEEMYAPSGNLFPRYGFRLKQAPYTSRRDLIVKVLKLHQA
;
A
#
# COMPACT_ATOMS: atom_id res chain seq x y z
N MET A 1 91.71 -47.98 7.23
CA MET A 1 90.88 -47.89 6.00
C MET A 1 89.65 -47.05 6.36
N ARG A 2 89.69 -45.74 6.06
CA ARG A 2 88.82 -44.71 6.65
C ARG A 2 88.03 -44.06 5.52
N MET A 3 86.79 -44.49 5.29
CA MET A 3 85.93 -43.92 4.25
C MET A 3 85.32 -42.59 4.72
N ARG A 4 85.64 -41.52 3.99
CA ARG A 4 85.09 -40.17 4.17
C ARG A 4 83.69 -40.09 3.56
N GLY A 5 82.70 -39.73 4.38
CA GLY A 5 81.35 -39.37 3.94
C GLY A 5 81.35 -38.01 3.23
N ARG A 6 80.67 -37.94 2.08
CA ARG A 6 80.41 -36.70 1.32
C ARG A 6 78.98 -36.28 1.60
N VAL A 7 78.80 -35.18 2.34
CA VAL A 7 77.50 -34.52 2.52
C VAL A 7 77.20 -33.71 1.26
N ARG A 8 76.11 -34.04 0.56
CA ARG A 8 75.58 -33.27 -0.58
C ARG A 8 74.74 -32.11 -0.04
N ALA A 9 75.12 -30.88 -0.37
CA ALA A 9 74.32 -29.68 -0.13
C ALA A 9 73.03 -29.72 -0.97
N VAL A 10 71.88 -29.60 -0.31
CA VAL A 10 70.57 -29.43 -0.95
C VAL A 10 70.46 -27.99 -1.43
N ARG A 11 70.33 -27.80 -2.74
CA ARG A 11 70.13 -26.50 -3.40
C ARG A 11 68.65 -26.13 -3.25
N ALA A 12 68.36 -24.99 -2.60
CA ALA A 12 67.01 -24.44 -2.55
C ALA A 12 66.52 -24.04 -3.97
N PRO A 13 65.24 -24.22 -4.29
CA PRO A 13 64.68 -23.77 -5.57
C PRO A 13 64.61 -22.23 -5.62
N PRO A 14 64.68 -21.63 -6.81
CA PRO A 14 64.55 -20.18 -6.96
C PRO A 14 63.12 -19.74 -6.58
N SER A 15 63.04 -18.65 -5.82
CA SER A 15 61.79 -17.93 -5.55
C SER A 15 61.22 -17.41 -6.87
N VAL A 16 60.10 -17.98 -7.30
CA VAL A 16 59.31 -17.46 -8.42
C VAL A 16 58.63 -16.17 -7.95
N ASP A 17 59.05 -15.06 -8.53
CA ASP A 17 58.52 -13.72 -8.31
C ASP A 17 57.04 -13.66 -8.75
N GLY A 18 56.13 -13.69 -7.77
CA GLY A 18 54.68 -13.66 -7.98
C GLY A 18 54.13 -12.25 -8.22
N ARG A 19 54.55 -11.56 -9.28
CA ARG A 19 54.05 -10.19 -9.58
C ARG A 19 53.57 -9.91 -11.00
N SER A 20 53.32 -10.92 -11.85
CA SER A 20 52.87 -10.69 -13.24
C SER A 20 51.43 -11.13 -13.58
N GLY A 21 50.69 -11.78 -12.68
CA GLY A 21 49.35 -12.34 -12.98
C GLY A 21 48.14 -11.44 -12.68
N GLY A 22 48.28 -10.43 -11.82
CA GLY A 22 47.12 -9.63 -11.33
C GLY A 22 46.61 -8.57 -12.31
N PHE A 23 47.49 -7.99 -13.13
CA PHE A 23 47.13 -6.91 -14.06
C PHE A 23 46.30 -7.41 -15.26
N SER A 24 46.56 -8.63 -15.75
CA SER A 24 45.88 -9.18 -16.92
C SER A 24 44.41 -9.52 -16.62
N VAL A 25 44.12 -10.08 -15.44
CA VAL A 25 42.76 -10.45 -15.02
C VAL A 25 41.89 -9.22 -14.76
N ALA A 26 42.43 -8.17 -14.14
CA ALA A 26 41.71 -6.93 -13.90
C ALA A 26 41.37 -6.19 -15.21
N VAL A 27 42.31 -6.14 -16.16
CA VAL A 27 42.08 -5.54 -17.49
C VAL A 27 41.05 -6.33 -18.29
N LEU A 28 41.08 -7.67 -18.24
CA LEU A 28 40.06 -8.53 -18.86
C LEU A 28 38.68 -8.35 -18.23
N ALA A 29 38.59 -8.24 -16.90
CA ALA A 29 37.34 -7.98 -16.20
C ALA A 29 36.74 -6.61 -16.56
N VAL A 30 37.57 -5.57 -16.66
CA VAL A 30 37.15 -4.23 -17.09
C VAL A 30 36.73 -4.23 -18.58
N ALA A 31 37.45 -4.92 -19.45
CA ALA A 31 37.08 -5.04 -20.87
C ALA A 31 35.77 -5.81 -21.06
N MET A 32 35.56 -6.92 -20.34
CA MET A 32 34.32 -7.70 -20.41
C MET A 32 33.13 -6.93 -19.85
N THR A 33 33.29 -6.21 -18.75
CA THR A 33 32.23 -5.35 -18.20
C THR A 33 31.89 -4.20 -19.14
N THR A 34 32.90 -3.56 -19.76
CA THR A 34 32.68 -2.49 -20.75
C THR A 34 31.94 -3.01 -21.99
N LEU A 35 32.34 -4.17 -22.52
CA LEU A 35 31.68 -4.80 -23.67
C LEU A 35 30.25 -5.22 -23.34
N PHE A 36 30.01 -5.74 -22.14
CA PHE A 36 28.68 -6.07 -21.64
C PHE A 36 27.79 -4.83 -21.56
N VAL A 37 28.30 -3.73 -20.99
CA VAL A 37 27.57 -2.45 -20.91
C VAL A 37 27.22 -1.91 -22.29
N LEU A 38 28.12 -1.99 -23.27
CA LEU A 38 27.87 -1.54 -24.65
C LEU A 38 26.81 -2.41 -25.35
N LYS A 39 26.90 -3.74 -25.19
CA LYS A 39 25.88 -4.67 -25.72
C LYS A 39 24.51 -4.43 -25.09
N LEU A 40 24.47 -4.19 -23.78
CA LEU A 40 23.25 -3.86 -23.05
C LEU A 40 22.66 -2.53 -23.54
N ALA A 41 23.50 -1.50 -23.71
CA ALA A 41 23.07 -0.20 -24.24
C ALA A 41 22.49 -0.33 -25.66
N ALA A 42 23.16 -1.07 -26.55
CA ALA A 42 22.67 -1.32 -27.91
C ALA A 42 21.35 -2.09 -27.92
N PHE A 43 21.20 -3.09 -27.05
CA PHE A 43 19.95 -3.84 -26.86
C PHE A 43 18.81 -2.93 -26.38
N VAL A 44 19.07 -2.08 -25.39
CA VAL A 44 18.09 -1.13 -24.83
C VAL A 44 17.64 -0.12 -25.90
N GLN A 45 18.57 0.41 -26.69
CA GLN A 45 18.24 1.33 -27.78
C GLN A 45 17.38 0.66 -28.86
N ARG A 46 17.74 -0.57 -29.26
CA ARG A 46 17.01 -1.33 -30.28
C ARG A 46 15.59 -1.71 -29.84
N ASN A 47 15.42 -2.06 -28.57
CA ASN A 47 14.17 -2.61 -28.04
C ASN A 47 13.40 -1.65 -27.13
N ARG A 48 13.68 -0.34 -27.22
CA ARG A 48 13.15 0.67 -26.30
C ARG A 48 11.64 0.63 -26.09
N SER A 49 10.86 0.57 -27.17
CA SER A 49 9.39 0.56 -27.09
C SER A 49 8.87 -0.74 -26.46
N GLY A 50 9.50 -1.88 -26.80
CA GLY A 50 9.17 -3.17 -26.19
C GLY A 50 9.49 -3.20 -24.69
N LEU A 51 10.64 -2.67 -24.29
CA LEU A 51 11.03 -2.55 -22.88
C LEU A 51 10.08 -1.65 -22.09
N LEU A 52 9.64 -0.52 -22.68
CA LEU A 52 8.66 0.35 -22.07
C LEU A 52 7.31 -0.35 -21.90
N ALA A 53 6.83 -1.03 -22.94
CA ALA A 53 5.56 -1.77 -22.89
C ALA A 53 5.59 -2.87 -21.81
N VAL A 54 6.67 -3.67 -21.76
CA VAL A 54 6.86 -4.70 -20.73
C VAL A 54 6.95 -4.08 -19.34
N SER A 55 7.63 -2.94 -19.20
CA SER A 55 7.72 -2.23 -17.90
C SER A 55 6.36 -1.73 -17.43
N CYS A 56 5.57 -1.11 -18.32
CA CYS A 56 4.21 -0.66 -18.01
C CYS A 56 3.30 -1.83 -17.63
N ALA A 57 3.32 -2.92 -18.41
CA ALA A 57 2.55 -4.12 -18.13
C ALA A 57 2.97 -4.78 -16.80
N GLY A 58 4.26 -4.86 -16.53
CA GLY A 58 4.81 -5.41 -15.29
C GLY A 58 4.42 -4.60 -14.05
N ILE A 59 4.54 -3.26 -14.11
CA ILE A 59 4.15 -2.38 -13.00
C ILE A 59 2.64 -2.43 -12.77
N PHE A 60 1.83 -2.42 -13.84
CA PHE A 60 0.39 -2.59 -13.73
C PHE A 60 0.02 -3.93 -13.07
N GLY A 61 0.62 -5.01 -13.58
CA GLY A 61 0.44 -6.37 -13.06
C GLY A 61 0.79 -6.48 -11.58
N ALA A 62 1.93 -5.90 -11.17
CA ALA A 62 2.35 -5.88 -9.77
C ALA A 62 1.35 -5.13 -8.87
N ASN A 63 0.85 -3.97 -9.31
CA ASN A 63 -0.10 -3.18 -8.54
C ASN A 63 -1.49 -3.82 -8.46
N ILE A 64 -1.93 -4.54 -9.48
CA ILE A 64 -3.25 -5.19 -9.50
C ILE A 64 -3.24 -6.60 -8.91
N PHE A 65 -2.05 -7.19 -8.69
CA PHE A 65 -1.90 -8.60 -8.30
C PHE A 65 -2.75 -8.98 -7.08
N TYR A 66 -2.73 -8.15 -6.03
CA TYR A 66 -3.49 -8.43 -4.80
C TYR A 66 -5.01 -8.28 -4.96
N HIS A 67 -5.46 -7.58 -6.00
CA HIS A 67 -6.87 -7.45 -6.38
C HIS A 67 -7.30 -8.53 -7.39
N ALA A 68 -6.37 -9.06 -8.18
CA ALA A 68 -6.67 -10.17 -9.10
C ALA A 68 -6.82 -11.50 -8.33
N PHE A 69 -6.04 -11.69 -7.27
CA PHE A 69 -6.02 -12.91 -6.46
C PHE A 69 -6.22 -12.61 -4.96
N PRO A 70 -7.34 -11.97 -4.57
CA PRO A 70 -7.54 -11.47 -3.20
C PRO A 70 -7.61 -12.61 -2.16
N GLN A 71 -8.06 -13.80 -2.55
CA GLN A 71 -8.14 -14.95 -1.66
C GLN A 71 -6.76 -15.48 -1.23
N GLN A 72 -5.78 -15.50 -2.14
CA GLN A 72 -4.42 -16.02 -1.87
C GLN A 72 -3.51 -14.96 -1.26
N THR A 73 -3.77 -13.68 -1.55
CA THR A 73 -2.91 -12.56 -1.14
C THR A 73 -3.52 -11.80 0.02
N PHE A 74 -4.57 -11.01 -0.25
CA PHE A 74 -5.20 -10.10 0.69
C PHE A 74 -5.77 -10.82 1.91
N ARG A 75 -6.54 -11.89 1.73
CA ARG A 75 -7.13 -12.64 2.85
C ARG A 75 -6.08 -13.20 3.78
N THR A 76 -4.98 -13.76 3.25
CA THR A 76 -3.89 -14.31 4.07
C THR A 76 -3.29 -13.26 5.02
N VAL A 77 -3.24 -11.99 4.60
CA VAL A 77 -2.68 -10.89 5.40
C VAL A 77 -3.68 -10.39 6.46
N TYR A 78 -4.96 -10.31 6.11
CA TYR A 78 -5.98 -9.69 6.96
C TYR A 78 -6.85 -10.67 7.74
N GLN A 79 -6.78 -11.97 7.48
CA GLN A 79 -7.62 -12.97 8.15
C GLN A 79 -7.43 -12.92 9.66
N CYS A 80 -8.53 -12.84 10.40
CA CYS A 80 -8.53 -13.04 11.83
C CYS A 80 -8.38 -14.53 12.13
N TRP A 81 -7.59 -14.86 13.16
CA TRP A 81 -7.37 -16.23 13.62
C TRP A 81 -7.87 -16.38 15.05
N SER A 82 -8.47 -17.53 15.36
CA SER A 82 -8.86 -17.92 16.70
C SER A 82 -8.46 -19.38 16.92
N ARG A 83 -7.71 -19.66 17.99
CA ARG A 83 -7.23 -21.02 18.32
C ARG A 83 -6.52 -21.73 17.16
N GLY A 84 -5.72 -20.99 16.39
CA GLY A 84 -4.96 -21.52 15.25
C GLY A 84 -5.77 -21.81 13.99
N GLN A 85 -7.06 -21.47 13.96
CA GLN A 85 -7.94 -21.61 12.80
C GLN A 85 -8.45 -20.24 12.31
N PRO A 86 -8.79 -20.09 11.01
CA PRO A 86 -9.43 -18.89 10.51
C PRO A 86 -10.73 -18.64 11.28
N ALA A 87 -10.86 -17.46 11.88
CA ALA A 87 -12.08 -17.08 12.58
C ALA A 87 -13.24 -16.98 11.59
N GLU A 88 -14.35 -17.64 11.93
CA GLU A 88 -15.60 -17.50 11.20
C GLU A 88 -16.23 -16.13 11.47
N LEU A 89 -16.99 -15.64 10.48
CA LEU A 89 -17.71 -14.38 10.62
C LEU A 89 -18.99 -14.64 11.44
N PRO A 90 -19.19 -13.98 12.60
CA PRO A 90 -20.41 -14.13 13.40
C PRO A 90 -21.68 -13.80 12.61
N GLU A 91 -22.79 -14.46 12.93
CA GLU A 91 -24.06 -14.31 12.20
C GLU A 91 -24.54 -12.86 12.12
N GLN A 92 -24.37 -12.10 13.22
CA GLN A 92 -24.72 -10.69 13.29
C GLN A 92 -23.94 -9.84 12.28
N LEU A 93 -22.65 -10.13 12.08
CA LEU A 93 -21.84 -9.41 11.09
C LEU A 93 -22.16 -9.85 9.67
N ARG A 94 -22.51 -11.12 9.50
CA ARG A 94 -22.98 -11.65 8.22
C ARG A 94 -24.29 -10.99 7.80
N SER A 95 -25.27 -10.89 8.71
CA SER A 95 -26.56 -10.23 8.43
C SER A 95 -26.39 -8.74 8.16
N LEU A 96 -25.54 -8.04 8.93
CA LEU A 96 -25.18 -6.64 8.68
C LEU A 96 -24.57 -6.44 7.28
N PHE A 97 -23.67 -7.33 6.87
CA PHE A 97 -23.08 -7.29 5.55
C PHE A 97 -24.11 -7.50 4.44
N TRP A 98 -25.04 -8.44 4.61
CA TRP A 98 -26.14 -8.67 3.67
C TRP A 98 -27.09 -7.46 3.56
N GLU A 99 -27.35 -6.78 4.67
CA GLU A 99 -28.11 -5.53 4.69
C GLU A 99 -27.41 -4.46 3.84
N VAL A 100 -26.10 -4.29 4.03
CA VAL A 100 -25.29 -3.35 3.24
C VAL A 100 -25.25 -3.70 1.75
N LEU A 101 -25.12 -4.98 1.38
CA LEU A 101 -25.15 -5.40 -0.02
C LEU A 101 -26.48 -5.05 -0.69
N ARG A 102 -27.59 -5.17 0.03
CA ARG A 102 -28.92 -4.78 -0.45
C ARG A 102 -29.04 -3.28 -0.63
N ASP A 103 -28.60 -2.50 0.36
CA ASP A 103 -28.67 -1.04 0.34
C ASP A 103 -27.80 -0.42 -0.77
N THR A 104 -26.74 -1.11 -1.20
CA THR A 104 -25.81 -0.67 -2.25
C THR A 104 -26.16 -1.18 -3.66
N ASP A 105 -27.33 -1.81 -3.85
CA ASP A 105 -27.78 -2.43 -5.11
C ASP A 105 -26.76 -3.43 -5.71
N VAL A 106 -26.07 -4.21 -4.87
CA VAL A 106 -25.15 -5.27 -5.34
C VAL A 106 -25.97 -6.46 -5.83
N ARG A 107 -26.27 -6.48 -7.14
CA ARG A 107 -27.14 -7.51 -7.77
C ARG A 107 -26.57 -8.93 -7.72
N SER A 108 -25.25 -9.10 -7.59
CA SER A 108 -24.58 -10.40 -7.53
C SER A 108 -23.70 -10.52 -6.28
N ALA A 109 -24.33 -10.78 -5.14
CA ALA A 109 -23.61 -11.05 -3.88
C ALA A 109 -22.62 -12.23 -3.98
N GLY A 110 -22.78 -13.14 -4.96
CA GLY A 110 -21.82 -14.21 -5.23
C GLY A 110 -20.41 -13.71 -5.56
N ASN A 111 -20.28 -12.46 -6.01
CA ASN A 111 -19.01 -11.86 -6.41
C ASN A 111 -18.37 -11.00 -5.31
N VAL A 112 -19.04 -10.80 -4.17
CA VAL A 112 -18.49 -10.03 -3.03
C VAL A 112 -18.68 -10.84 -1.76
N GLN A 113 -17.59 -11.29 -1.16
CA GLN A 113 -17.62 -12.16 0.02
C GLN A 113 -17.04 -11.43 1.24
N ALA A 114 -17.63 -11.67 2.40
CA ALA A 114 -17.12 -11.15 3.67
C ALA A 114 -16.29 -12.20 4.42
N PHE A 115 -15.28 -11.75 5.18
CA PHE A 115 -14.53 -12.58 6.11
C PHE A 115 -14.19 -11.79 7.38
N ALA A 116 -13.91 -12.49 8.48
CA ALA A 116 -13.47 -11.85 9.71
C ALA A 116 -12.02 -11.34 9.55
N ALA A 117 -11.83 -10.03 9.64
CA ALA A 117 -10.53 -9.39 9.53
C ALA A 117 -9.91 -9.04 10.89
N PHE A 118 -8.59 -9.14 10.95
CA PHE A 118 -7.78 -8.54 11.99
C PHE A 118 -7.62 -7.04 11.72
N GLY A 119 -7.68 -6.23 12.78
CA GLY A 119 -7.70 -4.77 12.71
C GLY A 119 -9.02 -4.18 13.22
N PHE A 120 -9.13 -2.86 13.12
CA PHE A 120 -10.22 -2.07 13.68
C PHE A 120 -11.06 -1.35 12.62
N GLN A 121 -10.75 -1.52 11.34
CA GLN A 121 -11.44 -0.89 10.22
C GLN A 121 -11.71 -1.92 9.13
N PRO A 122 -12.88 -1.83 8.46
CA PRO A 122 -13.12 -2.63 7.28
C PRO A 122 -12.06 -2.37 6.21
N VAL A 123 -11.75 -3.42 5.45
CA VAL A 123 -10.80 -3.38 4.35
C VAL A 123 -11.38 -4.17 3.18
N SER A 124 -11.07 -3.78 1.95
CA SER A 124 -11.49 -4.54 0.78
C SER A 124 -10.39 -4.71 -0.26
N ALA A 125 -10.51 -5.80 -1.03
CA ALA A 125 -9.72 -6.02 -2.23
C ALA A 125 -10.46 -6.94 -3.19
N GLY A 126 -10.29 -6.70 -4.47
CA GLY A 126 -10.77 -7.58 -5.52
C GLY A 126 -11.32 -6.81 -6.70
N ILE A 127 -11.75 -7.55 -7.71
CA ILE A 127 -12.42 -6.99 -8.89
C ILE A 127 -13.69 -7.85 -9.11
N PRO A 128 -14.91 -7.29 -8.94
CA PRO A 128 -16.15 -8.07 -8.88
C PRO A 128 -16.48 -8.85 -10.14
N TRP A 129 -15.94 -8.47 -11.30
CA TRP A 129 -16.16 -9.18 -12.57
C TRP A 129 -15.07 -10.21 -12.90
N LEU A 130 -14.03 -10.35 -12.06
CA LEU A 130 -13.11 -11.47 -12.17
C LEU A 130 -13.70 -12.71 -11.47
N PRO A 131 -13.29 -13.93 -11.87
CA PRO A 131 -13.75 -15.16 -11.21
C PRO A 131 -13.41 -15.22 -9.71
N SER A 132 -12.35 -14.54 -9.29
CA SER A 132 -11.95 -14.42 -7.88
C SER A 132 -12.82 -13.45 -7.08
N GLY A 133 -13.67 -12.66 -7.74
CA GLY A 133 -14.59 -11.70 -7.13
C GLY A 133 -13.87 -10.65 -6.28
N SER A 134 -14.54 -10.24 -5.22
CA SER A 134 -14.03 -9.31 -4.23
C SER A 134 -14.28 -9.76 -2.81
N LEU A 135 -13.39 -9.34 -1.92
CA LEU A 135 -13.43 -9.65 -0.50
C LEU A 135 -13.55 -8.37 0.31
N VAL A 136 -14.40 -8.42 1.34
CA VAL A 136 -14.54 -7.39 2.37
C VAL A 136 -14.19 -8.00 3.72
N GLY A 137 -13.10 -7.54 4.32
CA GLY A 137 -12.69 -7.89 5.66
C GLY A 137 -13.46 -7.07 6.68
N ILE A 138 -14.22 -7.73 7.55
CA ILE A 138 -15.02 -7.10 8.61
C ILE A 138 -14.28 -7.22 9.95
N PRO A 139 -14.00 -6.12 10.65
CA PRO A 139 -13.34 -6.16 11.95
C PRO A 139 -14.14 -6.97 12.96
N ALA A 140 -13.51 -7.94 13.61
CA ALA A 140 -14.24 -8.78 14.57
C ALA A 140 -14.75 -8.00 15.80
N ASN A 141 -14.23 -6.79 16.09
CA ASN A 141 -14.75 -5.93 17.15
C ASN A 141 -16.16 -5.38 16.87
N PHE A 142 -16.67 -5.48 15.65
CA PHE A 142 -18.03 -5.06 15.33
C PHE A 142 -19.09 -5.96 15.95
N ALA A 143 -18.76 -7.24 16.23
CA ALA A 143 -19.73 -8.25 16.66
C ALA A 143 -20.38 -7.96 18.03
N ASN A 144 -19.73 -7.18 18.90
CA ASN A 144 -20.18 -6.98 20.28
C ASN A 144 -20.33 -5.50 20.64
N ALA A 145 -20.63 -4.65 19.67
CA ALA A 145 -20.86 -3.22 19.92
C ALA A 145 -22.14 -2.94 20.74
N THR A 146 -23.01 -3.95 20.87
CA THR A 146 -24.32 -3.85 21.56
C THR A 146 -24.32 -4.37 23.00
N ASP A 147 -23.22 -4.95 23.49
CA ASP A 147 -23.15 -5.62 24.80
C ASP A 147 -21.92 -5.12 25.59
N ASP A 148 -22.11 -4.11 26.44
CA ASP A 148 -21.16 -3.48 27.40
C ASP A 148 -19.72 -3.19 26.90
N GLY A 149 -19.50 -3.20 25.57
CA GLY A 149 -18.21 -3.11 24.91
C GLY A 149 -17.26 -4.31 25.15
N GLN A 150 -17.76 -5.47 25.58
CA GLN A 150 -16.92 -6.62 25.95
C GLN A 150 -16.12 -7.22 24.77
N GLY A 151 -16.58 -7.08 23.52
CA GLY A 151 -15.82 -7.62 22.37
C GLY A 151 -14.57 -6.86 21.98
N VAL A 152 -14.44 -5.60 22.40
CA VAL A 152 -13.17 -4.87 22.26
C VAL A 152 -12.18 -5.34 23.34
N VAL A 153 -12.68 -5.58 24.56
CA VAL A 153 -11.90 -5.99 25.74
C VAL A 153 -11.38 -7.43 25.66
N ASN A 154 -12.11 -8.33 25.00
CA ASN A 154 -11.72 -9.75 24.84
C ASN A 154 -10.57 -9.99 23.84
N ARG A 155 -9.90 -8.93 23.36
CA ARG A 155 -8.78 -9.03 22.43
C ARG A 155 -7.55 -8.40 23.05
N VAL A 156 -6.45 -9.16 23.03
CA VAL A 156 -5.14 -8.66 23.43
C VAL A 156 -4.69 -7.61 22.41
N VAL A 157 -4.79 -6.34 22.78
CA VAL A 157 -4.29 -5.22 21.98
C VAL A 157 -2.94 -4.83 22.56
N MET A 158 -1.88 -5.02 21.79
CA MET A 158 -0.52 -4.71 22.19
C MET A 158 -0.12 -3.34 21.64
N ILE A 159 0.26 -2.40 22.52
CA ILE A 159 0.83 -1.10 22.16
C ILE A 159 2.22 -1.03 22.78
N ASN A 160 3.23 -0.76 21.96
CA ASN A 160 4.63 -0.72 22.38
C ASN A 160 5.15 -1.98 23.11
N GLY A 161 4.52 -3.14 22.88
CA GLY A 161 4.89 -4.40 23.51
C GLY A 161 4.18 -4.68 24.84
N GLU A 162 3.28 -3.79 25.26
CA GLU A 162 2.46 -3.93 26.46
C GLU A 162 0.99 -4.10 26.08
N GLU A 163 0.27 -4.92 26.82
CA GLU A 163 -1.18 -5.06 26.66
C GLU A 163 -1.87 -3.79 27.15
N VAL A 164 -2.85 -3.30 26.38
CA VAL A 164 -3.65 -2.14 26.77
C VAL A 164 -4.47 -2.47 28.01
N ASP A 165 -4.26 -1.72 29.09
CA ASP A 165 -5.13 -1.74 30.24
C ASP A 165 -6.46 -1.04 29.92
N TRP A 166 -7.50 -1.83 29.68
CA TRP A 166 -8.85 -1.36 29.36
C TRP A 166 -9.54 -0.59 30.50
N HIS A 167 -9.03 -0.64 31.72
CA HIS A 167 -9.56 0.11 32.88
C HIS A 167 -8.86 1.45 33.09
N SER A 168 -7.70 1.66 32.46
CA SER A 168 -7.03 2.96 32.43
C SER A 168 -7.87 4.00 31.68
N GLU A 169 -7.67 5.29 31.98
CA GLU A 169 -8.37 6.39 31.30
C GLU A 169 -8.20 6.31 29.77
N ASP A 170 -6.97 6.12 29.29
CA ASP A 170 -6.70 5.99 27.86
C ASP A 170 -7.26 4.67 27.27
N GLY A 171 -7.31 3.59 28.05
CA GLY A 171 -7.94 2.33 27.65
C GLY A 171 -9.45 2.46 27.47
N VAL A 172 -10.13 3.16 28.38
CA VAL A 172 -11.57 3.48 28.28
C VAL A 172 -11.83 4.36 27.05
N HIS A 173 -11.02 5.40 26.83
CA HIS A 173 -11.12 6.23 25.64
C HIS A 173 -10.89 5.43 24.35
N LEU A 174 -9.93 4.50 24.33
CA LEU A 174 -9.68 3.66 23.18
C LEU A 174 -10.85 2.69 22.93
N LYS A 175 -11.38 2.07 23.99
CA LYS A 175 -12.56 1.21 23.92
C LYS A 175 -13.75 1.96 23.33
N GLU A 176 -14.03 3.16 23.83
CA GLU A 176 -15.09 4.02 23.32
C GLU A 176 -14.90 4.37 21.84
N ALA A 177 -13.68 4.67 21.42
CA ALA A 177 -13.36 4.98 20.03
C ALA A 177 -13.50 3.79 19.06
N LEU A 178 -13.43 2.56 19.58
CA LEU A 178 -13.53 1.32 18.82
C LEU A 178 -14.95 0.75 18.78
N THR A 179 -15.84 1.25 19.62
CA THR A 179 -17.27 0.91 19.63
C THR A 179 -18.02 1.84 18.68
N LEU A 180 -18.51 1.27 17.58
CA LEU A 180 -19.31 1.97 16.57
C LEU A 180 -20.78 1.57 16.67
N SER A 181 -21.68 2.53 16.48
CA SER A 181 -23.11 2.27 16.27
C SER A 181 -23.36 1.38 15.05
N LYS A 182 -24.58 0.84 14.94
CA LYS A 182 -24.96 0.03 13.79
C LYS A 182 -24.85 0.84 12.50
N GLU A 183 -25.27 2.10 12.52
CA GLU A 183 -25.24 3.03 11.38
C GLU A 183 -23.80 3.31 10.94
N ALA A 184 -22.89 3.55 11.90
CA ALA A 184 -21.47 3.75 11.62
C ALA A 184 -20.80 2.49 11.05
N GLN A 185 -21.16 1.31 11.55
CA GLN A 185 -20.71 0.05 10.99
C GLN A 185 -21.22 -0.13 9.56
N LYS A 186 -22.53 0.09 9.30
CA LYS A 186 -23.12 0.04 7.95
C LYS A 186 -22.39 0.97 6.99
N PHE A 187 -22.17 2.23 7.38
CA PHE A 187 -21.42 3.19 6.58
C PHE A 187 -20.01 2.69 6.26
N SER A 188 -19.27 2.22 7.27
CA SER A 188 -17.89 1.76 7.10
C SER A 188 -17.78 0.53 6.19
N LEU A 189 -18.78 -0.34 6.16
CA LEU A 189 -18.84 -1.49 5.26
C LEU A 189 -19.27 -1.08 3.85
N ALA A 190 -20.29 -0.23 3.74
CA ALA A 190 -20.83 0.21 2.46
C ALA A 190 -19.79 0.99 1.64
N ARG A 191 -18.91 1.79 2.26
CA ARG A 191 -17.82 2.45 1.53
C ARG A 191 -16.83 1.46 0.89
N GLU A 192 -16.56 0.34 1.57
CA GLU A 192 -15.67 -0.71 1.06
C GLU A 192 -16.34 -1.52 -0.05
N VAL A 193 -17.65 -1.80 0.08
CA VAL A 193 -18.45 -2.41 -1.00
C VAL A 193 -18.46 -1.51 -2.23
N ILE A 194 -18.74 -0.21 -2.08
CA ILE A 194 -18.74 0.74 -3.21
C ILE A 194 -17.35 0.86 -3.84
N TYR A 195 -16.29 0.88 -3.03
CA TYR A 195 -14.92 0.88 -3.52
C TYR A 195 -14.64 -0.37 -4.37
N SER A 196 -14.95 -1.54 -3.83
CA SER A 196 -14.77 -2.84 -4.49
C SER A 196 -15.61 -2.97 -5.77
N GLN A 197 -16.85 -2.49 -5.78
CA GLN A 197 -17.72 -2.57 -6.96
C GLN A 197 -17.25 -1.73 -8.15
N SER A 198 -16.51 -0.67 -7.86
CA SER A 198 -16.04 0.27 -8.86
C SER A 198 -14.72 -0.16 -9.49
N SER A 199 -14.33 0.48 -10.60
CA SER A 199 -12.99 0.31 -11.19
C SER A 199 -11.86 0.93 -10.36
N SER A 200 -12.07 1.21 -9.07
CA SER A 200 -11.11 1.90 -8.19
C SER A 200 -9.75 1.20 -8.11
N PRO A 201 -9.66 -0.12 -7.85
CA PRO A 201 -8.41 -0.87 -7.92
C PRO A 201 -7.63 -0.67 -9.23
N ILE A 202 -8.35 -0.66 -10.36
CA ILE A 202 -7.75 -0.56 -11.70
C ILE A 202 -7.26 0.86 -11.95
N LEU A 203 -8.06 1.86 -11.61
CA LEU A 203 -7.68 3.27 -11.74
C LEU A 203 -6.43 3.58 -10.92
N GLN A 204 -6.36 3.07 -9.68
CA GLN A 204 -5.20 3.26 -8.82
C GLN A 204 -3.96 2.51 -9.35
N ALA A 205 -4.12 1.27 -9.84
CA ALA A 205 -3.03 0.50 -10.43
C ALA A 205 -2.48 1.09 -11.74
N ALA A 206 -3.34 1.78 -12.52
CA ALA A 206 -3.00 2.40 -13.79
C ALA A 206 -2.16 3.69 -13.65
N VAL A 207 -2.13 4.33 -12.48
CA VAL A 207 -1.41 5.60 -12.32
C VAL A 207 0.08 5.47 -12.66
N ALA A 208 0.75 4.45 -12.12
CA ALA A 208 2.18 4.23 -12.33
C ALA A 208 2.56 3.99 -13.81
N PRO A 209 1.93 3.06 -14.56
CA PRO A 209 2.22 2.88 -15.97
C PRO A 209 1.86 4.10 -16.82
N THR A 210 0.77 4.82 -16.51
CA THR A 210 0.41 6.06 -17.22
C THR A 210 1.47 7.15 -17.02
N CYS A 211 1.98 7.32 -15.80
CA CYS A 211 3.06 8.28 -15.53
C CYS A 211 4.36 7.87 -16.22
N LEU A 212 4.74 6.59 -16.15
CA LEU A 212 5.94 6.08 -16.81
C LEU A 212 5.88 6.29 -18.33
N LEU A 213 4.75 5.98 -18.95
CA LEU A 213 4.51 6.21 -20.37
C LEU A 213 4.59 7.70 -20.73
N GLY A 214 3.88 8.55 -19.98
CA GLY A 214 3.86 10.00 -20.21
C GLY A 214 5.24 10.64 -20.09
N VAL A 215 6.02 10.27 -19.08
CA VAL A 215 7.40 10.76 -18.88
C VAL A 215 8.32 10.25 -19.99
N SER A 216 8.18 9.00 -20.38
CA SER A 216 9.01 8.41 -21.44
C SER A 216 8.77 9.08 -22.79
N LEU A 217 7.51 9.36 -23.15
CA LEU A 217 7.13 10.03 -24.39
C LEU A 217 7.51 11.51 -24.40
N SER A 218 7.18 12.24 -23.33
CA SER A 218 7.56 13.66 -23.20
C SER A 218 9.08 13.86 -23.21
N ALA A 219 9.84 12.97 -22.57
CA ALA A 219 11.29 13.01 -22.61
C ALA A 219 11.84 12.87 -24.05
N VAL A 220 11.21 12.08 -24.92
CA VAL A 220 11.59 12.01 -26.35
C VAL A 220 11.28 13.31 -27.05
N ALA A 221 10.03 13.78 -26.93
CA ALA A 221 9.55 14.94 -27.64
C ALA A 221 10.39 16.19 -27.32
N VAL A 222 10.63 16.45 -26.03
CA VAL A 222 11.44 17.59 -25.59
C VAL A 222 12.89 17.48 -26.06
N LYS A 223 13.49 16.27 -26.05
CA LYS A 223 14.84 16.09 -26.61
C LYS A 223 14.91 16.38 -28.11
N GLN A 224 13.86 16.06 -28.87
CA GLN A 224 13.78 16.38 -30.30
C GLN A 224 13.61 17.89 -30.51
N LEU A 225 12.68 18.52 -29.78
CA LEU A 225 12.37 19.94 -29.89
C LEU A 225 13.56 20.84 -29.53
N LEU A 226 14.35 20.46 -28.50
CA LEU A 226 15.50 21.23 -28.04
C LEU A 226 16.81 20.84 -28.74
N GLY A 227 16.80 19.94 -29.72
CA GLY A 227 18.01 19.47 -30.40
C GLY A 227 19.00 18.73 -29.49
N LEU A 228 18.55 18.24 -28.33
CA LEU A 228 19.39 17.64 -27.29
C LEU A 228 20.05 16.32 -27.75
N TYR A 229 19.57 15.71 -28.84
CA TYR A 229 20.20 14.54 -29.46
C TYR A 229 21.57 14.85 -30.08
N SER A 230 21.88 16.11 -30.37
CA SER A 230 23.20 16.55 -30.85
C SER A 230 24.11 17.03 -29.72
N SER A 231 23.60 17.17 -28.49
CA SER A 231 24.34 17.71 -27.34
C SER A 231 25.33 16.72 -26.71
N PRO A 232 26.28 17.16 -25.87
CA PRO A 232 27.19 16.26 -25.16
C PRO A 232 26.49 15.23 -24.28
N LEU A 233 27.12 14.07 -24.07
CA LEU A 233 26.58 12.95 -23.28
C LEU A 233 26.14 13.37 -21.86
N LEU A 234 26.91 14.25 -21.21
CA LEU A 234 26.60 14.75 -19.87
C LEU A 234 25.27 15.51 -19.82
N LEU A 235 25.00 16.37 -20.80
CA LEU A 235 23.74 17.14 -20.85
C LEU A 235 22.53 16.22 -21.08
N ARG A 236 22.69 15.19 -21.94
CA ARG A 236 21.66 14.17 -22.15
C ARG A 236 21.40 13.35 -20.88
N GLY A 237 22.46 13.01 -20.14
CA GLY A 237 22.39 12.31 -18.87
C GLY A 237 21.64 13.13 -17.81
N LEU A 238 22.04 14.40 -17.63
CA LEU A 238 21.41 15.31 -16.68
C LEU A 238 19.93 15.55 -17.01
N TYR A 239 19.59 15.71 -18.29
CA TYR A 239 18.22 15.83 -18.74
C TYR A 239 17.38 14.58 -18.42
N ASN A 240 17.89 13.38 -18.72
CA ASN A 240 17.17 12.14 -18.42
C ASN A 240 16.96 11.96 -16.91
N LEU A 241 17.94 12.35 -16.08
CA LEU A 241 17.82 12.34 -14.63
C LEU A 241 16.75 13.33 -14.16
N ALA A 242 16.73 14.55 -14.69
CA ALA A 242 15.70 15.53 -14.40
C ALA A 242 14.30 15.03 -14.80
N ALA A 243 14.17 14.45 -15.99
CA ALA A 243 12.92 13.85 -16.47
C ALA A 243 12.45 12.70 -15.56
N LEU A 244 13.37 11.87 -15.05
CA LEU A 244 13.06 10.80 -14.09
C LEU A 244 12.53 11.38 -12.76
N VAL A 245 13.19 12.41 -12.22
CA VAL A 245 12.77 13.06 -10.97
C VAL A 245 11.39 13.71 -11.14
N VAL A 246 11.19 14.46 -12.21
CA VAL A 246 9.89 15.08 -12.54
C VAL A 246 8.81 13.99 -12.70
N GLY A 247 9.14 12.88 -13.35
CA GLY A 247 8.24 11.75 -13.51
C GLY A 247 7.85 11.09 -12.19
N LEU A 248 8.81 10.94 -11.27
CA LEU A 248 8.56 10.38 -9.94
C LEU A 248 7.66 11.30 -9.11
N VAL A 249 7.91 12.62 -9.14
CA VAL A 249 7.06 13.62 -8.48
C VAL A 249 5.66 13.61 -9.08
N GLY A 250 5.55 13.61 -10.41
CA GLY A 250 4.28 13.51 -11.13
C GLY A 250 3.49 12.25 -10.75
N TYR A 251 4.17 11.10 -10.62
CA TYR A 251 3.56 9.87 -10.13
C TYR A 251 3.00 10.00 -8.72
N PHE A 252 3.76 10.58 -7.78
CA PHE A 252 3.26 10.76 -6.41
C PHE A 252 2.04 11.67 -6.37
N LEU A 253 2.07 12.81 -7.06
CA LEU A 253 0.94 13.74 -7.13
C LEU A 253 -0.29 13.10 -7.77
N ALA A 254 -0.11 12.42 -8.92
CA ALA A 254 -1.21 11.75 -9.60
C ALA A 254 -1.81 10.61 -8.75
N TYR A 255 -0.96 9.83 -8.09
CA TYR A 255 -1.43 8.72 -7.24
C TYR A 255 -2.21 9.24 -6.04
N ASP A 256 -1.69 10.25 -5.36
CA ASP A 256 -2.34 10.83 -4.19
C ASP A 256 -3.66 11.50 -4.61
N ALA A 257 -3.69 12.23 -5.74
CA ALA A 257 -4.91 12.83 -6.28
C ALA A 257 -5.98 11.79 -6.63
N VAL A 258 -5.61 10.69 -7.31
CA VAL A 258 -6.53 9.59 -7.61
C VAL A 258 -7.02 8.94 -6.32
N SER A 259 -6.13 8.68 -5.37
CA SER A 259 -6.49 8.05 -4.09
C SER A 259 -7.46 8.92 -3.28
N HIS A 260 -7.22 10.23 -3.22
CA HIS A 260 -8.12 11.18 -2.55
C HIS A 260 -9.46 11.26 -3.24
N TRP A 261 -9.48 11.36 -4.58
CA TRP A 261 -10.73 11.36 -5.34
C TRP A 261 -11.55 10.09 -5.10
N LEU A 262 -10.90 8.92 -5.05
CA LEU A 262 -11.54 7.65 -4.73
C LEU A 262 -12.11 7.64 -3.30
N ASP A 263 -11.33 8.09 -2.32
CA ASP A 263 -11.74 8.24 -0.92
C ASP A 263 -13.00 9.10 -0.78
N TYR A 264 -13.01 10.30 -1.37
CA TYR A 264 -14.14 11.21 -1.31
C TYR A 264 -15.35 10.70 -2.10
N ARG A 265 -15.11 10.07 -3.26
CA ARG A 265 -16.18 9.51 -4.08
C ARG A 265 -16.90 8.39 -3.35
N CYS A 266 -16.16 7.48 -2.70
CA CYS A 266 -16.78 6.38 -1.95
C CYS A 266 -17.57 6.92 -0.77
N ASP A 267 -16.99 7.79 0.05
CA ASP A 267 -17.71 8.38 1.19
C ASP A 267 -18.97 9.14 0.78
N ARG A 268 -18.88 9.96 -0.28
CA ARG A 268 -20.02 10.74 -0.77
C ARG A 268 -21.14 9.83 -1.25
N ARG A 269 -20.79 8.77 -2.00
CA ARG A 269 -21.77 7.80 -2.50
C ARG A 269 -22.43 7.04 -1.36
N THR A 270 -21.65 6.61 -0.38
CA THR A 270 -22.18 5.91 0.80
C THR A 270 -23.09 6.81 1.62
N ALA A 271 -22.65 8.04 1.94
CA ALA A 271 -23.46 8.98 2.71
C ALA A 271 -24.76 9.37 1.99
N ALA A 272 -24.78 9.36 0.66
CA ALA A 272 -25.96 9.68 -0.13
C ALA A 272 -27.00 8.54 -0.21
N LEU A 273 -26.72 7.34 0.35
CA LEU A 273 -27.66 6.22 0.35
C LEU A 273 -28.90 6.53 1.21
N SER A 274 -28.71 7.10 2.39
CA SER A 274 -29.78 7.56 3.28
C SER A 274 -29.25 8.49 4.36
N GLU A 275 -30.15 9.15 5.09
CA GLU A 275 -29.77 9.96 6.25
C GLU A 275 -29.02 9.14 7.32
N ASP A 276 -29.44 7.89 7.56
CA ASP A 276 -28.78 7.00 8.52
C ASP A 276 -27.34 6.69 8.11
N TYR A 277 -27.08 6.47 6.82
CA TYR A 277 -25.72 6.29 6.32
C TYR A 277 -24.89 7.58 6.48
N ALA A 278 -25.45 8.75 6.21
CA ALA A 278 -24.75 10.01 6.42
C ALA A 278 -24.42 10.23 7.92
N ARG A 279 -25.37 9.97 8.83
CA ARG A 279 -25.18 10.07 10.27
C ARG A 279 -24.12 9.09 10.78
N GLY A 280 -24.22 7.84 10.37
CA GLY A 280 -23.22 6.81 10.65
C GLY A 280 -21.83 7.17 10.11
N GLY A 281 -21.76 7.82 8.95
CA GLY A 281 -20.50 8.31 8.39
C GLY A 281 -19.83 9.41 9.20
N VAL A 282 -20.62 10.34 9.76
CA VAL A 282 -20.08 11.36 10.68
C VAL A 282 -19.50 10.70 11.92
N GLU A 283 -20.26 9.83 12.58
CA GLU A 283 -19.81 9.09 13.77
C GLU A 283 -18.57 8.26 13.47
N PHE A 284 -18.55 7.52 12.36
CA PHE A 284 -17.41 6.69 11.96
C PHE A 284 -16.11 7.49 11.90
N TYR A 285 -16.13 8.67 11.26
CA TYR A 285 -14.91 9.49 11.18
C TYR A 285 -14.58 10.19 12.50
N GLU A 286 -15.56 10.56 13.32
CA GLU A 286 -15.31 11.10 14.65
C GLU A 286 -14.64 10.08 15.58
N LYS A 287 -15.16 8.85 15.61
CA LYS A 287 -14.59 7.71 16.34
C LYS A 287 -13.21 7.34 15.81
N LEU A 288 -13.01 7.36 14.48
CA LEU A 288 -11.70 7.15 13.86
C LEU A 288 -10.67 8.21 14.27
N LEU A 289 -11.05 9.50 14.20
CA LEU A 289 -10.19 10.60 14.63
C LEU A 289 -9.89 10.51 16.13
N PHE A 290 -10.87 10.16 16.95
CA PHE A 290 -10.70 9.97 18.39
C PHE A 290 -9.74 8.82 18.69
N ARG A 291 -9.94 7.65 18.07
CA ARG A 291 -9.04 6.50 18.16
C ARG A 291 -7.60 6.90 17.85
N ASN A 292 -7.38 7.63 16.77
CA ASN A 292 -6.05 8.04 16.35
C ASN A 292 -5.41 9.04 17.34
N ARG A 293 -6.19 9.93 17.97
CA ARG A 293 -5.68 10.81 19.05
C ARG A 293 -5.31 10.01 20.30
N THR A 294 -6.11 9.02 20.67
CA THR A 294 -5.81 8.13 21.81
C THR A 294 -4.57 7.29 21.54
N LEU A 295 -4.45 6.71 20.33
CA LEU A 295 -3.24 5.98 19.92
C LEU A 295 -2.01 6.89 19.85
N ARG A 296 -2.16 8.17 19.46
CA ARG A 296 -1.07 9.15 19.52
C ARG A 296 -0.48 9.24 20.92
N LYS A 297 -1.33 9.30 21.96
CA LYS A 297 -0.91 9.34 23.36
C LYS A 297 -0.31 8.02 23.82
N LEU A 298 -1.04 6.92 23.65
CA LEU A 298 -0.64 5.58 24.10
C LEU A 298 0.69 5.11 23.50
N MET A 299 0.98 5.49 22.25
CA MET A 299 2.22 5.11 21.57
C MET A 299 3.41 6.03 21.87
N GLY A 300 3.22 7.14 22.58
CA GLY A 300 4.24 8.16 22.82
C GLY A 300 4.82 8.72 21.52
N LYS A 301 6.14 8.88 21.43
CA LYS A 301 6.84 9.46 20.26
C LYS A 301 6.45 8.80 18.92
N ARG A 302 6.27 7.47 18.90
CA ARG A 302 5.83 6.74 17.70
C ARG A 302 4.42 7.14 17.26
N GLY A 303 3.53 7.37 18.21
CA GLY A 303 2.20 7.89 17.95
C GLY A 303 2.26 9.31 17.39
N GLU A 304 3.16 10.14 17.92
CA GLU A 304 3.34 11.51 17.48
C GLU A 304 3.81 11.65 16.04
N GLU A 305 4.64 10.71 15.57
CA GLU A 305 5.11 10.61 14.19
C GLU A 305 4.02 10.08 13.24
N MET A 306 3.05 9.32 13.75
CA MET A 306 2.02 8.66 12.93
C MET A 306 0.72 9.46 12.82
N TYR A 307 0.31 10.13 13.88
CA TYR A 307 -1.00 10.78 13.98
C TYR A 307 -0.84 12.26 14.29
N ALA A 308 -1.46 13.15 13.52
CA ALA A 308 -1.55 14.57 13.85
C ALA A 308 -2.38 14.78 15.14
N PRO A 309 -2.21 15.93 15.84
CA PRO A 309 -3.05 16.27 17.00
C PRO A 309 -4.57 16.25 16.70
N SER A 310 -4.97 16.48 15.45
CA SER A 310 -6.36 16.37 15.02
C SER A 310 -6.88 14.93 14.95
N GLY A 311 -6.00 13.94 14.88
CA GLY A 311 -6.31 12.52 14.60
C GLY A 311 -6.15 12.13 13.12
N ASN A 312 -5.77 13.06 12.23
CA ASN A 312 -5.38 12.71 10.85
C ASN A 312 -4.07 11.92 10.85
N LEU A 313 -3.81 11.16 9.78
CA LEU A 313 -2.51 10.51 9.58
C LEU A 313 -1.45 11.52 9.16
N PHE A 314 -0.24 11.39 9.71
CA PHE A 314 0.94 12.08 9.17
C PHE A 314 1.54 11.31 7.98
N PRO A 315 2.18 12.02 7.03
CA PRO A 315 2.85 11.38 5.93
C PRO A 315 4.04 10.54 6.44
N ARG A 316 3.93 9.21 6.34
CA ARG A 316 4.98 8.25 6.75
C ARG A 316 6.34 8.48 6.07
N TYR A 317 6.39 9.28 4.99
CA TYR A 317 7.60 9.65 4.25
C TYR A 317 7.68 11.16 3.98
N GLY A 318 7.43 11.98 5.00
CA GLY A 318 7.65 13.44 4.99
C GLY A 318 6.60 14.26 4.23
N PHE A 319 6.28 13.90 2.98
CA PHE A 319 5.47 14.74 2.09
C PHE A 319 4.28 14.04 1.42
N ARG A 320 4.14 12.71 1.56
CA ARG A 320 3.13 11.93 0.83
C ARG A 320 1.90 11.60 1.69
N LEU A 321 0.75 12.16 1.34
CA LEU A 321 -0.54 11.86 1.95
C LEU A 321 -1.29 10.88 1.06
N LYS A 322 -1.07 9.57 1.26
CA LYS A 322 -1.72 8.53 0.44
C LYS A 322 -3.25 8.52 0.56
N GLN A 323 -3.79 9.02 1.67
CA GLN A 323 -5.22 9.05 1.95
C GLN A 323 -5.67 10.49 2.18
N ALA A 324 -6.91 10.79 1.82
CA ALA A 324 -7.50 12.09 2.11
C ALA A 324 -7.63 12.28 3.64
N PRO A 325 -7.37 13.50 4.17
CA PRO A 325 -7.48 13.76 5.60
C PRO A 325 -8.87 13.39 6.15
N TYR A 326 -8.92 12.59 7.22
CA TYR A 326 -10.17 12.12 7.83
C TYR A 326 -11.09 13.26 8.27
N THR A 327 -10.51 14.37 8.77
CA THR A 327 -11.25 15.62 9.04
C THR A 327 -12.02 16.14 7.82
N SER A 328 -11.35 16.24 6.66
CA SER A 328 -11.98 16.70 5.42
C SER A 328 -13.05 15.72 4.91
N ARG A 329 -12.82 14.42 5.07
CA ARG A 329 -13.79 13.37 4.71
C ARG A 329 -15.05 13.42 5.58
N ARG A 330 -14.89 13.63 6.90
CA ARG A 330 -16.00 13.89 7.83
C ARG A 330 -16.79 15.12 7.41
N ASP A 331 -16.11 16.23 7.15
CA ASP A 331 -16.77 17.51 6.82
C ASP A 331 -17.55 17.42 5.49
N LEU A 332 -17.07 16.61 4.53
CA LEU A 332 -17.82 16.27 3.33
C LEU A 332 -19.14 15.57 3.68
N ILE A 333 -19.11 14.58 4.57
CA ILE A 333 -20.30 13.82 4.96
C ILE A 333 -21.27 14.69 5.76
N VAL A 334 -20.78 15.56 6.64
CA VAL A 334 -21.62 16.55 7.36
C VAL A 334 -22.39 17.41 6.37
N LYS A 335 -21.78 17.82 5.25
CA LYS A 335 -22.50 18.56 4.20
C LYS A 335 -23.59 17.72 3.54
N VAL A 336 -23.34 16.43 3.28
CA VAL A 336 -24.35 15.51 2.73
C VAL A 336 -25.51 15.30 3.72
N LEU A 337 -25.20 15.10 5.01
CA LEU A 337 -26.21 14.95 6.06
C LEU A 337 -27.14 16.16 6.13
N LYS A 338 -26.60 17.38 6.07
CA LYS A 338 -27.40 18.62 6.06
C LYS A 338 -28.34 18.70 4.85
N LEU A 339 -27.98 18.12 3.70
CA LEU A 339 -28.85 18.08 2.52
C LEU A 339 -30.01 17.10 2.69
N HIS A 340 -29.87 16.05 3.51
CA HIS A 340 -30.98 15.16 3.83
C HIS A 340 -31.99 15.78 4.83
N GLN A 341 -31.54 16.77 5.60
CA GLN A 341 -32.33 17.43 6.65
C GLN A 341 -33.01 18.72 6.17
N ALA A 342 -32.74 19.16 4.95
CA ALA A 342 -33.29 20.37 4.34
C ALA A 342 -34.51 20.05 3.47
#